data_AF-A0A7S0HPE5-F1
#
_entry.id   AF-A0A7S0HPE5-F1
#
_cell.length_a   1.000
_cell.length_b   1.000
_cell.length_c   1.000
_cell.angle_alpha   90.00
_cell.angle_beta   90.00
_cell.angle_gamma   90.00
#
_symmetry.space_group_name_H-M   'P 1'
#
loop_
_entity.id
_entity.type
_entity.pdbx_description
1 polymer ?
#
loop_
_entity_poly.entity_id
_entity_poly.type
_entity_poly.pdbx_seq_one_letter_code
_entity_poly.pdbx_strand_id
1 'polypeptide(L)'
;RVAAMMLVAPQSLLSALVQPHSVRVPKQLPRSRPRMSVAAGPTRFVNPLDVDGFAEPGGWRGTGADDAMPMLYFLPGMDGSLSTPFMQYPELSTSFELACMTHCDGLDSRASFEELTAACAAEISASARSGRQILLVGESFGATLAIAVAHRLRNMQEVRGLVLVNPATSYERSALARFGPICASLQGPLLYPLYLLSLVGFAALVLT
;
A
#
# COMPACT_ATOMS: atom_id res chain seq x y z
N ARG A 1 17.09 16.37 14.47
CA ARG A 1 18.05 15.45 13.84
C ARG A 1 17.33 14.14 13.55
N VAL A 2 16.78 13.99 12.35
CA VAL A 2 16.35 12.69 11.81
C VAL A 2 16.65 12.74 10.32
N ALA A 3 17.67 12.01 9.91
CA ALA A 3 17.90 11.64 8.51
C ALA A 3 17.69 10.13 8.47
N ALA A 4 16.66 9.70 7.75
CA ALA A 4 16.47 8.32 7.33
C ALA A 4 15.67 8.40 6.03
N MET A 5 16.38 8.67 4.93
CA MET A 5 15.84 8.55 3.58
C MET A 5 16.36 7.22 3.04
N MET A 6 15.52 6.20 3.11
CA MET A 6 15.86 4.86 2.63
C MET A 6 15.76 4.89 1.10
N LEU A 7 16.91 4.80 0.43
CA LEU A 7 17.02 4.67 -1.02
C LEU A 7 16.46 3.30 -1.42
N VAL A 8 15.38 3.29 -2.20
CA VAL A 8 14.96 2.10 -2.96
C VAL A 8 15.39 2.32 -4.40
N ALA A 9 16.43 1.58 -4.84
CA ALA A 9 16.82 1.54 -6.23
C ALA A 9 15.74 0.78 -7.05
N PRO A 10 15.46 1.20 -8.29
CA PRO A 10 14.50 0.48 -9.14
C PRO A 10 15.04 -0.92 -9.47
N GLN A 11 14.22 -1.95 -9.21
CA GLN A 11 14.53 -3.37 -9.46
C GLN A 11 14.84 -3.71 -10.93
N SER A 12 14.64 -2.78 -11.87
CA SER A 12 14.88 -2.97 -13.30
C SER A 12 16.36 -3.10 -13.69
N LEU A 13 17.31 -2.77 -12.80
CA LEU A 13 18.74 -2.87 -13.06
C LEU A 13 19.40 -4.16 -12.55
N LEU A 14 18.75 -4.92 -11.65
CA LEU A 14 19.29 -6.16 -11.07
C LEU A 14 18.96 -7.42 -11.89
N SER A 15 17.95 -7.35 -12.77
CA SER A 15 17.51 -8.48 -13.59
C SER A 15 18.33 -8.69 -14.88
N ALA A 16 19.26 -7.78 -15.21
CA ALA A 16 20.03 -7.83 -16.46
C ALA A 16 21.31 -8.70 -16.39
N LEU A 17 21.68 -9.26 -15.22
CA LEU A 17 23.00 -9.88 -15.03
C LEU A 17 23.00 -11.36 -14.62
N VAL A 18 21.87 -12.06 -14.64
CA VAL A 18 21.83 -13.49 -14.31
C VAL A 18 20.95 -14.24 -15.32
N GLN A 19 21.58 -14.85 -16.33
CA GLN A 19 20.97 -15.92 -17.11
C GLN A 19 21.71 -17.23 -16.83
N PRO A 20 20.99 -18.26 -16.37
CA PRO A 20 21.35 -19.62 -16.68
C PRO A 20 20.25 -20.28 -17.53
N HIS A 21 20.68 -20.90 -18.62
CA HIS A 21 19.93 -21.91 -19.35
C HIS A 21 19.46 -23.05 -18.42
N SER A 22 18.19 -23.44 -18.49
CA SER A 22 17.79 -24.86 -18.72
C SER A 22 16.26 -25.13 -18.70
N VAL A 23 15.87 -25.98 -19.67
CA VAL A 23 14.79 -27.00 -19.70
C VAL A 23 13.31 -26.58 -19.54
N ARG A 24 12.58 -26.77 -20.65
CA ARG A 24 11.11 -26.69 -20.77
C ARG A 24 10.43 -27.93 -20.18
N VAL A 25 9.46 -27.71 -19.29
CA VAL A 25 8.41 -28.68 -18.94
C VAL A 25 7.06 -27.97 -19.05
N PRO A 26 6.07 -28.47 -19.81
CA PRO A 26 4.82 -27.75 -20.02
C PRO A 26 3.89 -27.90 -18.82
N LYS A 27 3.75 -26.85 -17.99
CA LYS A 27 2.65 -26.74 -17.02
C LYS A 27 1.42 -26.14 -17.72
N GLN A 28 0.35 -26.91 -17.80
CA GLN A 28 -0.98 -26.44 -18.18
C GLN A 28 -1.38 -25.25 -17.30
N LEU A 29 -1.67 -24.11 -17.95
CA LEU A 29 -2.24 -22.93 -17.32
C LEU A 29 -3.69 -23.23 -16.88
N PRO A 30 -4.08 -22.94 -15.62
CA PRO A 30 -5.48 -22.98 -15.25
C PRO A 30 -6.27 -21.91 -16.00
N ARG A 31 -7.45 -22.31 -16.49
CA ARG A 31 -8.39 -21.51 -17.27
C ARG A 31 -8.71 -20.19 -16.57
N SER A 32 -8.46 -19.08 -17.24
CA SER A 32 -8.87 -17.75 -16.83
C SER A 32 -10.39 -17.66 -16.74
N ARG A 33 -10.90 -17.35 -15.54
CA ARG A 33 -12.28 -16.89 -15.37
C ARG A 33 -12.41 -15.50 -16.02
N PRO A 34 -13.53 -15.19 -16.69
CA PRO A 34 -13.72 -13.89 -17.32
C PRO A 34 -13.77 -12.81 -16.23
N ARG A 35 -12.85 -11.84 -16.33
CA ARG A 35 -12.74 -10.68 -15.46
C ARG A 35 -13.88 -9.73 -15.80
N MET A 36 -14.95 -9.73 -15.01
CA MET A 36 -15.96 -8.67 -15.06
C MET A 36 -15.28 -7.35 -14.71
N SER A 37 -15.21 -6.45 -15.69
CA SER A 37 -14.70 -5.09 -15.55
C SER A 37 -15.71 -4.24 -14.75
N VAL A 38 -15.70 -4.37 -13.43
CA VAL A 38 -16.10 -3.26 -12.56
C VAL A 38 -15.02 -2.21 -12.73
N ALA A 39 -15.38 -0.97 -13.08
CA ALA A 39 -14.43 0.13 -13.15
C ALA A 39 -13.65 0.17 -11.83
N ALA A 40 -12.36 -0.16 -11.86
CA ALA A 40 -11.56 -0.30 -10.67
C ALA A 40 -11.46 1.09 -10.02
N GLY A 41 -11.88 1.20 -8.76
CA GLY A 41 -11.69 2.43 -7.99
C GLY A 41 -10.22 2.83 -7.86
N PRO A 42 -9.91 4.00 -7.28
CA PRO A 42 -8.54 4.50 -7.17
C PRO A 42 -7.63 3.59 -6.31
N THR A 43 -8.24 2.72 -5.51
CA THR A 43 -7.57 1.80 -4.58
C THR A 43 -8.04 0.38 -4.80
N ARG A 44 -7.16 -0.58 -4.51
CA ARG A 44 -7.50 -2.00 -4.34
C ARG A 44 -6.83 -2.53 -3.08
N PHE A 45 -7.40 -3.56 -2.48
CA PHE A 45 -6.82 -4.24 -1.32
C PHE A 45 -6.17 -5.56 -1.74
N VAL A 46 -4.99 -5.83 -1.22
CA VAL A 46 -4.22 -7.05 -1.49
C VAL A 46 -3.74 -7.66 -0.18
N ASN A 47 -3.55 -8.98 -0.17
CA ASN A 47 -2.79 -9.60 0.91
C ASN A 47 -1.29 -9.36 0.62
N PRO A 48 -0.53 -8.72 1.53
CA PRO A 48 0.87 -8.39 1.29
C PRO A 48 1.74 -9.64 1.09
N LEU A 49 1.38 -10.76 1.73
CA LEU A 49 2.13 -12.01 1.62
C LEU A 49 2.00 -12.67 0.24
N ASP A 50 0.92 -12.39 -0.49
CA ASP A 50 0.74 -12.82 -1.88
C ASP A 50 1.55 -11.97 -2.86
N VAL A 51 1.83 -10.71 -2.50
CA VAL A 51 2.56 -9.76 -3.35
C VAL A 51 4.07 -9.94 -3.21
N ASP A 52 4.56 -10.14 -1.98
CA ASP A 52 6.00 -10.22 -1.69
C ASP A 52 6.59 -11.62 -1.93
N GLY A 53 5.80 -12.58 -2.41
CA GLY A 53 6.27 -13.92 -2.77
C GLY A 53 6.53 -14.85 -1.57
N PHE A 54 6.08 -14.47 -0.37
CA PHE A 54 6.14 -15.33 0.82
C PHE A 54 4.98 -16.32 0.88
N ALA A 55 4.01 -16.26 -0.03
CA ALA A 55 2.94 -17.22 -0.11
C ALA A 55 3.48 -18.65 -0.32
N GLU A 56 3.30 -19.49 0.70
CA GLU A 56 3.51 -20.92 0.58
C GLU A 56 2.63 -21.50 -0.55
N PRO A 57 3.00 -22.63 -1.18
CA PRO A 57 2.15 -23.30 -2.16
C PRO A 57 0.80 -23.71 -1.55
N GLY A 58 -0.23 -22.89 -1.76
CA GLY A 58 -1.52 -22.97 -1.05
C GLY A 58 -2.05 -21.61 -0.56
N GLY A 59 -1.22 -20.57 -0.59
CA GLY A 59 -1.49 -19.25 -0.02
C GLY A 59 -1.36 -19.26 1.50
N TRP A 60 -1.28 -18.08 2.13
CA TRP A 60 -1.35 -17.93 3.60
C TRP A 60 -2.75 -18.17 4.17
N ARG A 61 -3.66 -18.75 3.38
CA ARG A 61 -4.97 -19.17 3.87
C ARG A 61 -4.79 -20.46 4.66
N GLY A 62 -4.88 -20.36 5.98
CA GLY A 62 -4.98 -21.53 6.86
C GLY A 62 -6.00 -22.52 6.30
N THR A 63 -5.62 -23.79 6.19
CA THR A 63 -6.49 -24.86 5.72
C THR A 63 -7.57 -25.13 6.77
N GLY A 64 -8.66 -24.36 6.73
CA GLY A 64 -9.85 -24.61 7.54
C GLY A 64 -10.66 -23.35 7.82
N ALA A 65 -11.77 -23.18 7.11
CA ALA A 65 -12.97 -22.44 7.53
C ALA A 65 -12.74 -21.13 8.34
N ASP A 66 -12.28 -20.06 7.69
CA ASP A 66 -11.92 -18.80 8.40
C ASP A 66 -12.85 -17.61 8.12
N ASP A 67 -14.13 -17.86 7.88
CA ASP A 67 -15.16 -16.79 7.84
C ASP A 67 -15.28 -16.04 9.19
N ALA A 68 -14.62 -16.53 10.25
CA ALA A 68 -14.61 -15.95 11.59
C ALA A 68 -13.40 -15.04 11.89
N MET A 69 -12.29 -15.13 11.14
CA MET A 69 -11.09 -14.35 11.44
C MET A 69 -11.33 -12.85 11.21
N PRO A 70 -10.95 -11.95 12.16
CA PRO A 70 -11.07 -10.52 11.96
C PRO A 70 -10.20 -10.05 10.80
N MET A 71 -10.65 -9.00 10.10
CA MET A 71 -9.88 -8.36 9.04
C MET A 71 -9.03 -7.21 9.59
N LEU A 72 -7.78 -7.15 9.16
CA LEU A 72 -6.92 -6.00 9.36
C LEU A 72 -6.79 -5.25 8.04
N TYR A 73 -7.34 -4.03 8.01
CA TYR A 73 -7.18 -3.12 6.89
C TYR A 73 -5.99 -2.21 7.14
N PHE A 74 -4.95 -2.31 6.32
CA PHE A 74 -3.76 -1.46 6.41
C PHE A 74 -3.78 -0.38 5.34
N LEU A 75 -3.68 0.89 5.76
CA LEU A 75 -3.59 2.05 4.89
C LEU A 75 -2.16 2.63 4.95
N PRO A 76 -1.37 2.53 3.85
CA PRO A 76 0.01 2.99 3.82
C PRO A 76 0.13 4.52 3.78
N GLY A 77 1.34 5.01 3.99
CA GLY A 77 1.74 6.39 3.77
C GLY A 77 1.62 6.85 2.32
N MET A 78 2.10 8.08 2.08
CA MET A 78 1.96 8.76 0.77
C MET A 78 2.76 8.10 -0.35
N ASP A 79 3.75 7.29 -0.01
CA ASP A 79 4.51 6.47 -0.97
C ASP A 79 3.72 5.26 -1.49
N GLY A 80 2.60 4.92 -0.83
CA GLY A 80 1.76 3.78 -1.18
C GLY A 80 2.43 2.42 -0.96
N SER A 81 3.57 2.40 -0.26
CA SER A 81 4.36 1.18 -0.08
C SER A 81 3.81 0.32 1.05
N LEU A 82 3.84 -0.99 0.84
CA LEU A 82 3.52 -1.97 1.88
C LEU A 82 4.77 -2.44 2.65
N SER A 83 5.92 -1.84 2.40
CA SER A 83 7.21 -2.30 2.96
C SER A 83 7.39 -1.97 4.44
N THR A 84 6.69 -0.97 4.98
CA THR A 84 6.92 -0.49 6.36
C THR A 84 6.61 -1.55 7.43
N PRO A 85 5.49 -2.30 7.37
CA PRO A 85 5.22 -3.41 8.29
C PRO A 85 5.62 -4.79 7.72
N PHE A 86 6.56 -4.85 6.77
CA PHE A 86 6.91 -6.08 6.06
C PHE A 86 7.28 -7.25 6.98
N MET A 87 8.10 -6.99 8.00
CA MET A 87 8.53 -8.01 8.97
C MET A 87 7.41 -8.45 9.92
N GLN A 88 6.32 -7.69 9.99
CA GLN A 88 5.20 -7.94 10.89
C GLN A 88 4.06 -8.72 10.22
N TYR A 89 3.95 -8.69 8.89
CA TYR A 89 2.87 -9.37 8.16
C TYR A 89 2.75 -10.87 8.46
N PRO A 90 3.83 -11.67 8.55
CA PRO A 90 3.69 -13.10 8.86
C PRO A 90 3.01 -13.33 10.20
N GLU A 91 3.44 -12.63 11.25
CA GLU A 91 2.84 -12.76 12.58
C GLU A 91 1.39 -12.24 12.61
N LEU A 92 1.13 -11.08 11.99
CA LEU A 92 -0.22 -10.53 11.91
C LEU A 92 -1.19 -11.46 11.17
N SER A 93 -0.72 -12.18 10.15
CA SER A 93 -1.54 -13.11 9.37
C SER A 93 -2.01 -14.34 10.15
N THR A 94 -1.39 -14.63 11.29
CA THR A 94 -1.85 -15.71 12.18
C THR A 94 -3.12 -15.35 12.95
N SER A 95 -3.40 -14.06 13.10
CA SER A 95 -4.49 -13.51 13.91
C SER A 95 -5.52 -12.73 13.10
N PHE A 96 -5.14 -12.27 11.90
CA PHE A 96 -5.97 -11.42 11.04
C PHE A 96 -5.87 -11.83 9.58
N GLU A 97 -7.00 -11.70 8.87
CA GLU A 97 -6.95 -11.63 7.42
C GLU A 97 -6.47 -10.24 7.00
N LEU A 98 -5.34 -10.19 6.28
CA LEU A 98 -4.69 -8.93 5.89
C LEU A 98 -5.26 -8.38 4.58
N ALA A 99 -5.72 -7.13 4.62
CA ALA A 99 -6.16 -6.37 3.47
C ALA A 99 -5.41 -5.04 3.40
N CYS A 100 -4.35 -4.97 2.62
CA CYS A 100 -3.48 -3.80 2.50
C CYS A 100 -3.84 -2.96 1.27
N MET A 101 -4.07 -1.66 1.47
CA MET A 101 -4.43 -0.73 0.40
C MET A 101 -3.25 -0.52 -0.56
N THR A 102 -3.52 -0.59 -1.86
CA THR A 102 -2.61 -0.20 -2.93
C THR A 102 -3.32 0.71 -3.92
N HIS A 103 -2.57 1.66 -4.50
CA HIS A 103 -3.10 2.50 -5.57
C HIS A 103 -3.14 1.74 -6.88
N CYS A 104 -4.27 1.79 -7.61
CA CYS A 104 -4.43 1.07 -8.87
C CYS A 104 -3.45 1.56 -9.95
N ASP A 105 -3.21 2.87 -9.98
CA ASP A 105 -2.32 3.55 -10.94
C ASP A 105 -0.91 3.79 -10.37
N GLY A 106 -0.58 3.18 -9.22
CA GLY A 106 0.71 3.38 -8.55
C GLY A 106 1.02 4.87 -8.30
N LEU A 107 2.22 5.30 -8.69
CA LEU A 107 2.70 6.68 -8.54
C LEU A 107 2.00 7.68 -9.47
N ASP A 108 1.31 7.20 -10.51
CA ASP A 108 0.56 8.04 -11.43
C ASP A 108 -0.85 8.34 -10.91
N SER A 109 -1.26 7.73 -9.79
CA SER A 109 -2.53 8.03 -9.16
C SER A 109 -2.62 9.51 -8.77
N ARG A 110 -3.76 10.13 -9.11
CA ARG A 110 -4.10 11.51 -8.75
C ARG A 110 -5.40 11.59 -7.95
N ALA A 111 -5.78 10.48 -7.33
CA ALA A 111 -6.97 10.43 -6.49
C ALA A 111 -6.87 11.43 -5.34
N SER A 112 -7.91 12.24 -5.20
CA SER A 112 -8.06 13.15 -4.07
C SER A 112 -8.22 12.39 -2.76
N PHE A 113 -7.93 13.06 -1.63
CA PHE A 113 -8.13 12.48 -0.31
C PHE A 113 -9.58 12.02 -0.09
N GLU A 114 -10.55 12.76 -0.62
CA GLU A 114 -11.97 12.42 -0.50
C GLU A 114 -12.35 11.15 -1.30
N GLU A 115 -11.82 11.01 -2.52
CA GLU A 115 -12.00 9.82 -3.36
C GLU A 115 -11.37 8.59 -2.71
N LEU A 116 -10.15 8.71 -2.17
CA LEU A 116 -9.50 7.63 -1.41
C LEU A 116 -10.32 7.24 -0.19
N THR A 117 -10.82 8.24 0.56
CA THR A 117 -11.65 7.99 1.74
C THR A 117 -12.95 7.29 1.36
N ALA A 118 -13.57 7.66 0.23
CA ALA A 118 -14.82 7.08 -0.24
C ALA A 118 -14.61 5.63 -0.70
N ALA A 119 -13.55 5.38 -1.50
CA ALA A 119 -13.21 4.06 -1.99
C ALA A 119 -12.88 3.09 -0.84
N CYS A 120 -12.04 3.51 0.11
CA CYS A 120 -11.70 2.68 1.27
C CYS A 120 -12.93 2.40 2.13
N ALA A 121 -13.76 3.42 2.42
CA ALA A 121 -14.96 3.23 3.20
C ALA A 121 -15.97 2.28 2.52
N ALA A 122 -16.09 2.34 1.18
CA ALA A 122 -16.96 1.45 0.43
C ALA A 122 -16.52 -0.03 0.60
N GLU A 123 -15.25 -0.33 0.34
CA GLU A 123 -14.68 -1.68 0.48
C GLU A 123 -14.78 -2.21 1.92
N ILE A 124 -14.37 -1.41 2.91
CA ILE A 124 -14.41 -1.80 4.32
C ILE A 124 -15.86 -1.99 4.79
N SER A 125 -16.79 -1.15 4.32
CA SER A 125 -18.20 -1.31 4.65
C SER A 125 -18.82 -2.57 4.05
N ALA A 126 -18.32 -3.04 2.90
CA ALA A 126 -18.78 -4.31 2.31
C ALA A 126 -18.37 -5.49 3.20
N SER A 127 -17.13 -5.50 3.69
CA SER A 127 -16.63 -6.49 4.64
C SER A 127 -17.29 -6.39 6.02
N ALA A 128 -17.61 -5.18 6.49
CA ALA A 128 -18.35 -5.01 7.73
C ALA A 128 -19.76 -5.62 7.63
N ARG A 129 -20.45 -5.38 6.49
CA ARG A 129 -21.80 -5.92 6.26
C ARG A 129 -21.85 -7.44 6.13
N SER A 130 -20.72 -8.11 5.85
CA SER A 130 -20.63 -9.57 5.93
C SER A 130 -20.42 -10.10 7.36
N GLY A 131 -20.43 -9.22 8.36
CA GLY A 131 -20.33 -9.56 9.79
C GLY A 131 -18.88 -9.65 10.31
N ARG A 132 -17.88 -9.31 9.48
CA ARG A 132 -16.47 -9.44 9.85
C ARG A 132 -16.05 -8.31 10.77
N GLN A 133 -15.39 -8.67 11.87
CA GLN A 133 -14.76 -7.69 12.76
C GLN A 133 -13.56 -7.05 12.05
N ILE A 134 -13.41 -5.74 12.17
CA ILE A 134 -12.44 -4.94 11.43
C ILE A 134 -11.53 -4.17 12.40
N LEU A 135 -10.23 -4.30 12.20
CA LEU A 135 -9.20 -3.42 12.73
C LEU A 135 -8.65 -2.55 11.61
N LEU A 136 -8.74 -1.23 11.76
CA LEU A 136 -8.17 -0.29 10.80
C LEU A 136 -6.80 0.17 11.31
N VAL A 137 -5.78 0.02 10.48
CA VAL A 137 -4.41 0.44 10.77
C VAL A 137 -3.98 1.43 9.70
N GLY A 138 -3.44 2.58 10.09
CA GLY A 138 -2.90 3.54 9.14
C GLY A 138 -1.54 4.06 9.55
N GLU A 139 -0.68 4.31 8.57
CA GLU A 139 0.68 4.82 8.75
C GLU A 139 0.83 6.21 8.10
N SER A 140 1.40 7.17 8.82
CA SER A 140 1.66 8.53 8.31
C SER A 140 0.42 9.18 7.67
N PHE A 141 0.41 9.35 6.34
CA PHE A 141 -0.75 9.81 5.56
C PHE A 141 -1.94 8.85 5.69
N GLY A 142 -1.71 7.55 5.58
CA GLY A 142 -2.70 6.49 5.74
C GLY A 142 -3.35 6.49 7.10
N ALA A 143 -2.68 6.98 8.15
CA ALA A 143 -3.30 7.17 9.47
C ALA A 143 -4.35 8.28 9.47
N THR A 144 -4.09 9.40 8.80
CA THR A 144 -5.10 10.47 8.61
C THR A 144 -6.27 9.98 7.75
N LEU A 145 -5.98 9.19 6.70
CA LEU A 145 -7.00 8.53 5.89
C LEU A 145 -7.83 7.55 6.74
N ALA A 146 -7.18 6.79 7.62
CA ALA A 146 -7.84 5.84 8.50
C ALA A 146 -8.82 6.52 9.47
N ILE A 147 -8.45 7.68 10.01
CA ILE A 147 -9.35 8.52 10.83
C ILE A 147 -10.58 8.93 10.01
N ALA A 148 -10.39 9.43 8.79
CA ALA A 148 -11.49 9.87 7.93
C ALA A 148 -12.43 8.72 7.54
N VAL A 149 -11.87 7.55 7.22
CA VAL A 149 -12.62 6.33 6.92
C VAL A 149 -13.39 5.86 8.16
N ALA A 150 -12.75 5.78 9.33
CA ALA A 150 -13.41 5.40 10.57
C ALA A 150 -14.56 6.36 10.92
N HIS A 151 -14.39 7.66 10.69
CA HIS A 151 -15.46 8.64 10.88
C HIS A 151 -16.66 8.39 9.95
N ARG A 152 -16.43 8.04 8.69
CA ARG A 152 -17.51 7.66 7.75
C ARG A 152 -18.22 6.37 8.17
N LEU A 153 -17.49 5.43 8.78
CA LEU A 153 -18.00 4.13 9.22
C LEU A 153 -18.46 4.09 10.70
N ARG A 154 -18.54 5.24 11.38
CA ARG A 154 -18.80 5.34 12.83
C ARG A 154 -20.06 4.64 13.37
N ASN A 155 -21.01 4.31 12.49
CA ASN A 155 -22.25 3.63 12.85
C ASN A 155 -22.17 2.09 12.69
N MET A 156 -21.05 1.57 12.16
CA MET A 156 -20.82 0.14 12.00
C MET A 156 -20.08 -0.39 13.24
N GLN A 157 -20.71 -1.32 13.95
CA GLN A 157 -20.17 -1.87 15.22
C GLN A 157 -19.01 -2.84 14.98
N GLU A 158 -18.88 -3.31 13.75
CA GLU A 158 -17.85 -4.22 13.26
C GLU A 158 -16.48 -3.54 13.17
N VAL A 159 -16.41 -2.22 13.05
CA VAL A 159 -15.15 -1.48 13.13
C VAL A 159 -14.76 -1.33 14.60
N ARG A 160 -13.91 -2.24 15.09
CA ARG A 160 -13.62 -2.41 16.53
C ARG A 160 -12.46 -1.56 17.04
N GLY A 161 -11.59 -1.12 16.15
CA GLY A 161 -10.39 -0.41 16.56
C GLY A 161 -9.73 0.36 15.43
N LEU A 162 -8.94 1.33 15.86
CA LEU A 162 -8.15 2.21 15.00
C LEU A 162 -6.74 2.28 15.58
N VAL A 163 -5.75 1.86 14.81
CA VAL A 163 -4.32 1.95 15.15
C VAL A 163 -3.68 3.01 14.25
N LEU A 164 -3.05 4.00 14.86
CA LEU A 164 -2.44 5.14 14.16
C LEU A 164 -0.93 5.11 14.37
N VAL A 165 -0.20 4.81 13.30
CA VAL A 165 1.27 4.77 13.31
C VAL A 165 1.80 6.09 12.78
N ASN A 166 2.45 6.88 13.65
CA ASN A 166 3.04 8.18 13.32
C ASN A 166 2.11 9.08 12.47
N PRO A 167 0.89 9.40 12.95
CA PRO A 167 -0.14 9.99 12.09
C PRO A 167 0.23 11.41 11.65
N ALA A 168 0.08 11.69 10.36
CA ALA A 168 0.41 12.99 9.75
C ALA A 168 -0.63 14.10 10.06
N THR A 169 -1.14 14.17 11.29
CA THR A 169 -2.19 15.13 11.72
C THR A 169 -1.73 16.59 11.70
N SER A 170 -0.41 16.85 11.69
CA SER A 170 0.16 18.18 11.55
C SER A 170 0.52 18.56 10.12
N TYR A 171 0.13 17.76 9.11
CA TYR A 171 0.50 17.97 7.72
C TYR A 171 0.22 19.40 7.24
N GLU A 172 -0.97 19.95 7.53
CA GLU A 172 -1.37 21.30 7.10
C GLU A 172 -0.42 22.42 7.59
N ARG A 173 0.30 22.19 8.70
CA ARG A 173 1.27 23.15 9.25
C ARG A 173 2.69 22.94 8.74
N SER A 174 2.91 21.96 7.87
CA SER A 174 4.24 21.59 7.38
C SER A 174 4.63 22.36 6.12
N ALA A 175 5.94 22.50 5.88
CA ALA A 175 6.44 22.99 4.60
C ALA A 175 5.99 22.10 3.43
N LEU A 176 5.82 20.79 3.67
CA LEU A 176 5.35 19.85 2.67
C LEU A 176 3.92 20.15 2.21
N ALA A 177 3.01 20.58 3.09
CA ALA A 177 1.68 21.03 2.65
C ALA A 177 1.74 22.28 1.76
N ARG A 178 2.72 23.16 1.97
CA ARG A 178 2.90 24.38 1.17
C ARG A 178 3.51 24.10 -0.21
N PHE A 179 4.55 23.27 -0.26
CA PHE A 179 5.32 23.06 -1.49
C PHE A 179 5.00 21.74 -2.20
N GLY A 180 4.42 20.76 -1.49
CA GLY A 180 4.08 19.44 -2.01
C GLY A 180 3.18 19.46 -3.24
N PRO A 181 2.09 20.26 -3.29
CA PRO A 181 1.26 20.36 -4.49
C PRO A 181 2.04 20.86 -5.71
N ILE A 182 2.97 21.80 -5.53
CA ILE A 182 3.84 22.27 -6.61
C ILE A 182 4.71 21.10 -7.08
N CYS A 183 5.39 20.41 -6.16
CA CYS A 183 6.21 19.25 -6.49
C CYS A 183 5.42 18.13 -7.21
N ALA A 184 4.18 17.87 -6.79
CA ALA A 184 3.32 16.86 -7.40
C ALA A 184 2.73 17.29 -8.76
N SER A 185 2.61 18.59 -9.01
CA SER A 185 2.14 19.16 -10.28
C SER A 185 3.23 19.24 -11.35
N LEU A 186 4.50 19.21 -10.93
CA LEU A 186 5.62 19.13 -11.85
C LEU A 186 5.52 17.79 -12.59
N GLN A 187 5.22 17.86 -13.88
CA GLN A 187 5.22 16.74 -14.82
C GLN A 187 6.11 17.09 -16.01
N GLY A 188 6.83 16.10 -16.53
CA GLY A 188 7.60 16.25 -17.76
C GLY A 188 8.95 15.53 -17.75
N PRO A 189 9.51 15.26 -18.94
CA PRO A 189 10.74 14.45 -19.11
C PRO A 189 11.99 15.08 -18.48
N LEU A 190 11.95 16.37 -18.13
CA LEU A 190 13.07 17.09 -17.53
C LEU A 190 13.13 16.98 -16.00
N LEU A 191 12.09 16.47 -15.34
CA LEU A 191 12.10 16.36 -13.88
C LEU A 191 12.95 15.22 -13.38
N TYR A 192 12.95 14.10 -14.10
CA TYR A 192 13.82 12.97 -13.79
C TYR A 192 15.31 13.35 -13.79
N PRO A 193 15.87 14.00 -14.84
CA PRO A 193 17.26 14.43 -14.80
C PRO A 193 17.54 15.51 -13.74
N LEU A 194 16.60 16.44 -13.49
CA LEU A 194 16.76 17.43 -12.42
C LEU A 194 16.78 16.79 -11.02
N TYR A 195 15.94 15.79 -10.79
CA TYR A 195 15.93 15.02 -9.56
C TYR A 195 17.25 14.25 -9.40
N LEU A 196 17.75 13.61 -10.46
CA LEU A 196 19.05 12.94 -10.48
C LEU A 196 20.19 13.91 -10.13
N LEU A 197 20.22 15.09 -10.77
CA LEU A 197 21.19 16.15 -10.50
C LEU A 197 21.13 16.63 -9.05
N SER A 198 19.93 16.81 -8.49
CA SER A 198 19.76 17.20 -7.09
C SER A 198 20.27 16.12 -6.13
N LEU A 199 20.06 14.85 -6.46
CA LEU A 199 20.52 13.71 -5.67
C LEU A 199 22.05 13.61 -5.68
N VAL A 200 22.67 13.79 -6.86
CA VAL A 200 24.13 13.82 -7.02
C VAL A 200 24.74 15.00 -6.28
N GLY A 201 24.14 16.20 -6.41
CA GLY A 201 24.60 17.39 -5.70
C GLY A 201 24.50 17.24 -4.17
N PHE A 202 23.39 16.67 -3.67
CA PHE A 202 23.23 16.38 -2.26
C PHE A 202 24.21 15.31 -1.76
N ALA A 203 24.41 14.23 -2.52
CA ALA A 203 25.39 13.20 -2.18
C ALA A 203 26.82 13.76 -2.17
N ALA A 204 27.20 14.59 -3.15
CA ALA A 204 28.49 15.26 -3.17
C ALA A 204 28.67 16.19 -1.94
N LEU A 205 27.63 16.92 -1.54
CA LEU A 205 27.66 17.77 -0.35
C LEU A 205 27.80 16.99 0.96
N VAL A 206 27.22 15.79 1.04
CA VAL A 206 27.31 14.92 2.23
C VAL A 206 28.66 14.19 2.30
N LEU A 207 29.29 13.93 1.15
CA LEU A 207 30.55 13.21 1.03
C LEU A 207 31.80 14.11 1.00
N THR A 208 31.63 15.44 1.04
CA THR A 208 32.72 16.43 1.13
C THR A 208 32.71 17.13 2.48
#